data_AF-A0AAU3F6G1-F1
#
_entry.id   AF-A0AAU3F6G1-F1
#
_cell.length_a   1.000
_cell.length_b   1.000
_cell.length_c   1.000
_cell.angle_alpha   90.00
_cell.angle_beta   90.00
_cell.angle_gamma   90.00
#
_symmetry.space_group_name_H-M   'P 1'
#
loop_
_entity.id
_entity.type
_entity.pdbx_description
1 polymer ?
#
loop_
_entity_poly.entity_id
_entity_poly.type
_entity_poly.pdbx_seq_one_letter_code
_entity_poly.pdbx_strand_id
1 'polypeptide(L)'
;MITSIGGWRTVGFDEEWAALRAEAAERGSTAMQLNRLPEDGPAPGPGPGTSKLASTPAEKSAAANTIDNELLTSTKKAGDHADEANGSAVSAFSGWATATALKKVQTTWDGQVKTLLGRLSKERDGLRSTVTTLTGVDTGRRDRLNGIKTPSAFNSYE
;
A
#
# COMPACT_ATOMS: atom_id res chain seq x y z
N MET A 1 -2.48 -46.13 55.46
CA MET A 1 -1.20 -45.45 55.18
C MET A 1 -1.12 -45.31 53.67
N ILE A 2 -1.52 -44.16 53.11
CA ILE A 2 -1.42 -43.86 51.67
C ILE A 2 -0.69 -42.52 51.56
N THR A 3 0.41 -42.55 50.82
CA THR A 3 1.45 -41.53 50.72
C THR A 3 0.97 -40.30 49.95
N SER A 4 1.53 -39.15 50.33
CA SER A 4 1.21 -37.81 49.84
C SER A 4 2.04 -37.39 48.60
N ILE A 5 1.39 -36.61 47.72
CA ILE A 5 1.86 -35.39 47.00
C ILE A 5 2.93 -35.51 45.87
N GLY A 6 2.48 -35.10 44.65
CA GLY A 6 3.03 -33.95 43.91
C GLY A 6 4.27 -34.13 43.01
N GLY A 7 4.13 -33.74 41.74
CA GLY A 7 5.27 -33.63 40.83
C GLY A 7 4.92 -33.16 39.41
N TRP A 8 4.10 -32.12 39.25
CA TRP A 8 4.05 -31.41 37.97
C TRP A 8 5.34 -30.58 37.89
N ARG A 9 6.18 -30.85 36.88
CA ARG A 9 7.37 -30.03 36.59
C ARG A 9 6.90 -28.61 36.30
N THR A 10 7.13 -27.69 37.24
CA THR A 10 7.08 -26.25 36.99
C THR A 10 8.47 -25.81 36.55
N VAL A 11 8.82 -26.02 35.28
CA VAL A 11 9.86 -25.17 34.69
C VAL A 11 9.25 -23.77 34.61
N GLY A 12 9.89 -22.81 35.27
CA GLY A 12 9.41 -21.44 35.28
C GLY A 12 9.47 -20.86 33.87
N PHE A 13 8.51 -19.99 33.53
CA PHE A 13 8.50 -19.26 32.26
C PHE A 13 9.87 -18.65 31.94
N ASP A 14 10.54 -18.04 32.92
CA ASP A 14 11.86 -17.43 32.73
C ASP A 14 12.95 -18.44 32.35
N GLU A 15 12.83 -19.68 32.83
CA GLU A 15 13.78 -20.76 32.57
C GLU A 15 13.57 -21.34 31.16
N GLU A 16 12.31 -21.53 30.75
CA GLU A 16 11.97 -21.88 29.36
C GLU A 16 12.37 -20.75 28.39
N TRP A 17 12.15 -19.50 28.77
CA TRP A 17 12.58 -18.34 27.97
C TRP A 17 14.10 -18.22 27.87
N ALA A 18 14.83 -18.52 28.94
CA ALA A 18 16.29 -18.54 28.91
C ALA A 18 16.81 -19.63 27.98
N ALA A 19 16.22 -20.84 28.01
CA ALA A 19 16.56 -21.93 27.13
C ALA A 19 16.29 -21.60 25.65
N LEU A 20 15.12 -21.04 25.34
CA LEU A 20 14.77 -20.64 23.97
C LEU A 20 15.69 -19.53 23.43
N ARG A 21 16.12 -18.59 24.28
CA ARG A 21 17.09 -17.56 23.89
C ARG A 21 18.49 -18.12 23.68
N ALA A 22 18.94 -19.06 24.52
CA ALA A 22 20.23 -19.72 24.36
C ALA A 22 20.28 -20.54 23.06
N GLU A 23 19.22 -21.30 22.79
CA GLU A 23 19.09 -22.08 21.56
C GLU A 23 18.98 -21.19 20.31
N ALA A 24 18.29 -20.05 20.41
CA ALA A 24 18.26 -19.04 19.35
C ALA A 24 19.62 -18.37 19.14
N ALA A 25 20.43 -18.18 20.19
CA ALA A 25 21.80 -17.67 20.07
C ALA A 25 22.74 -18.70 19.40
N GLU A 26 22.61 -19.98 19.73
CA GLU A 26 23.33 -21.08 19.06
C GLU A 26 22.92 -21.23 17.58
N ARG A 27 21.63 -21.06 17.26
CA ARG A 27 21.17 -21.01 15.86
C ARG A 27 21.60 -19.72 15.14
N GLY A 28 21.67 -18.61 15.87
CA GLY A 28 22.06 -17.28 15.39
C GLY A 28 23.51 -17.19 14.91
N SER A 29 24.42 -18.04 15.41
CA SER A 29 25.79 -18.14 14.86
C SER A 29 25.85 -18.70 13.44
N THR A 30 24.77 -19.33 12.96
CA THR A 30 24.68 -19.87 11.59
C THR A 30 23.82 -19.01 10.66
N ALA A 31 23.29 -17.88 11.15
CA ALA A 31 22.44 -16.98 10.39
C ALA A 31 23.27 -15.88 9.70
N MET A 32 23.39 -16.02 8.37
CA MET A 32 23.68 -14.96 7.39
C MET A 32 24.88 -14.05 7.69
N GLN A 33 26.08 -14.53 7.41
CA GLN A 33 27.25 -13.66 7.28
C GLN A 33 27.20 -12.90 5.94
N LEU A 34 26.33 -11.90 5.85
CA LEU A 34 26.15 -11.01 4.68
C LEU A 34 27.43 -10.27 4.24
N ASN A 35 28.46 -10.23 5.09
CA ASN A 35 29.73 -9.55 4.83
C ASN A 35 30.93 -10.50 4.71
N ARG A 36 30.74 -11.83 4.61
CA ARG A 36 31.84 -12.75 4.26
C ARG A 36 31.79 -13.07 2.77
N LEU A 37 32.91 -12.82 2.09
CA LEU A 37 33.15 -13.41 0.77
C LEU A 37 33.40 -14.91 0.99
N PRO A 38 32.75 -15.82 0.24
CA PRO A 38 33.02 -17.26 0.37
C PRO A 38 34.47 -17.54 -0.01
N GLU A 39 35.16 -18.33 0.81
CA GLU A 39 36.57 -18.69 0.56
C GLU A 39 36.69 -19.75 -0.55
N ASP A 40 35.61 -20.46 -0.87
CA ASP A 40 35.52 -21.41 -1.99
C ASP A 40 34.32 -21.08 -2.89
N GLY A 41 34.58 -20.37 -3.99
CA GLY A 41 33.67 -20.20 -5.11
C GLY A 41 32.70 -19.01 -5.04
N PRO A 42 32.08 -18.61 -6.17
CA PRO A 42 31.24 -17.42 -6.22
C PRO A 42 30.08 -17.55 -5.24
N ALA A 43 29.88 -16.52 -4.41
CA ALA A 43 28.73 -16.44 -3.53
C ALA A 43 27.45 -16.69 -4.35
N PRO A 44 26.45 -17.41 -3.80
CA PRO A 44 25.12 -17.33 -4.37
C PRO A 44 24.69 -15.87 -4.19
N GLY A 45 24.84 -15.08 -5.25
CA GLY A 45 24.32 -13.73 -5.31
C GLY A 45 22.82 -13.77 -5.02
N PRO A 46 22.22 -12.64 -4.60
CA PRO A 46 20.77 -12.56 -4.45
C PRO A 46 20.13 -13.09 -5.73
N GLY A 47 19.45 -14.24 -5.65
CA GLY A 47 18.70 -14.77 -6.78
C GLY A 47 17.77 -13.67 -7.28
N PRO A 48 17.54 -13.55 -8.60
CA PRO A 48 16.78 -12.44 -9.16
C PRO A 48 15.34 -12.52 -8.64
N GLY A 49 15.06 -11.80 -7.56
CA GLY A 49 13.72 -11.56 -7.07
C GLY A 49 13.02 -10.66 -8.07
N THR A 50 12.25 -11.24 -8.98
CA THR A 50 11.48 -10.52 -9.99
C THR A 50 10.20 -9.92 -9.41
N SER A 51 10.25 -9.35 -8.21
CA SER A 51 9.11 -8.67 -7.60
C SER A 51 8.93 -7.31 -8.26
N LYS A 52 8.40 -7.30 -9.49
CA LYS A 52 7.96 -6.09 -10.16
C LYS A 52 6.70 -5.58 -9.46
N LEU A 53 6.59 -4.28 -9.28
CA LEU A 53 5.35 -3.66 -8.80
C LEU A 53 4.20 -4.01 -9.76
N ALA A 54 2.99 -4.16 -9.21
CA ALA A 54 1.79 -4.49 -9.99
C ALA A 54 1.43 -3.44 -11.07
N SER A 55 1.96 -2.22 -10.96
CA SER A 55 1.89 -1.20 -12.00
C SER A 55 3.02 -0.18 -11.87
N THR A 56 3.37 0.43 -12.99
CA THR A 56 4.43 1.42 -13.15
C THR A 56 3.98 2.83 -12.73
N PRO A 57 4.93 3.75 -12.48
CA PRO A 57 4.62 5.16 -12.27
C PRO A 57 3.87 5.79 -13.46
N ALA A 58 4.24 5.43 -14.70
CA ALA A 58 3.60 5.95 -15.91
C ALA A 58 2.13 5.53 -16.01
N GLU A 59 1.82 4.26 -15.75
CA GLU A 59 0.44 3.76 -15.74
C GLU A 59 -0.42 4.45 -14.67
N LYS A 60 0.13 4.67 -13.46
CA LYS A 60 -0.55 5.41 -12.39
C LYS A 60 -0.83 6.86 -12.77
N SER A 61 0.14 7.54 -13.39
CA SER A 61 -0.02 8.91 -13.89
C SER A 61 -1.07 8.99 -15.00
N ALA A 62 -1.07 8.02 -15.92
CA ALA A 62 -2.07 7.93 -16.98
C ALA A 62 -3.49 7.75 -16.39
N ALA A 63 -3.65 6.82 -15.43
CA ALA A 63 -4.93 6.62 -14.75
C ALA A 63 -5.39 7.89 -14.00
N ALA A 64 -4.49 8.56 -13.27
CA ALA A 64 -4.81 9.82 -12.61
C ALA A 64 -5.27 10.89 -13.61
N ASN A 65 -4.64 10.98 -14.78
CA ASN A 65 -5.02 11.94 -15.82
C ASN A 65 -6.37 11.60 -16.45
N THR A 66 -6.69 10.32 -16.68
CA THR A 66 -8.02 9.90 -17.13
C THR A 66 -9.09 10.29 -16.10
N ILE A 67 -8.83 10.07 -14.81
CA ILE A 67 -9.76 10.49 -13.75
C ILE A 67 -10.00 12.01 -13.81
N ASP A 68 -8.92 12.78 -13.92
CA ASP A 68 -8.97 14.25 -13.88
C ASP A 68 -9.64 14.86 -15.10
N ASN A 69 -9.23 14.44 -16.29
CA ASN A 69 -9.64 15.06 -17.55
C ASN A 69 -11.00 14.57 -18.04
N GLU A 70 -11.35 13.31 -17.76
CA GLU A 70 -12.53 12.66 -18.34
C GLU A 70 -13.57 12.30 -17.29
N LEU A 71 -13.20 11.53 -16.26
CA LEU A 71 -14.18 10.95 -15.35
C LEU A 71 -14.81 11.99 -14.44
N LEU A 72 -14.05 12.92 -13.89
CA LEU A 72 -14.61 13.99 -13.04
C LEU A 72 -15.59 14.86 -13.84
N THR A 73 -15.20 15.30 -15.03
CA THR A 73 -16.04 16.15 -15.90
C THR A 73 -17.30 15.43 -16.35
N SER A 74 -17.17 14.19 -16.87
CA SER A 74 -18.31 13.42 -17.35
C SER A 74 -19.28 13.03 -16.22
N THR A 75 -18.75 12.64 -15.05
CA THR A 75 -19.57 12.33 -13.87
C THR A 75 -20.34 13.55 -13.41
N LYS A 76 -19.71 14.73 -13.36
CA LYS A 76 -20.41 15.98 -13.01
C LYS A 76 -21.52 16.28 -14.01
N LYS A 77 -21.22 16.22 -15.31
CA LYS A 77 -22.19 16.49 -16.37
C LYS A 77 -23.39 15.54 -16.32
N ALA A 78 -23.14 14.25 -16.07
CA ALA A 78 -24.21 13.27 -15.92
C ALA A 78 -25.08 13.54 -14.68
N GLY A 79 -24.46 13.99 -13.58
CA GLY A 79 -25.15 14.47 -12.39
C GLY A 79 -26.07 15.65 -12.69
N ASP A 80 -25.50 16.72 -13.26
CA ASP A 80 -26.23 17.96 -13.59
C ASP A 80 -27.43 17.68 -14.54
N HIS A 81 -27.27 16.78 -15.52
CA HIS A 81 -28.34 16.41 -16.44
C HIS A 81 -29.53 15.74 -15.74
N ALA A 82 -29.25 14.87 -14.76
CA ALA A 82 -30.30 14.24 -13.98
C ALA A 82 -31.04 15.25 -13.09
N ASP A 83 -30.34 16.28 -12.58
CA ASP A 83 -30.95 17.35 -11.78
C ASP A 83 -31.94 18.18 -12.60
N GLU A 84 -31.60 18.51 -13.84
CA GLU A 84 -32.48 19.23 -14.78
C GLU A 84 -33.77 18.45 -15.05
N ALA A 85 -33.63 17.17 -15.43
CA ALA A 85 -34.78 16.31 -15.73
C ALA A 85 -35.70 16.14 -14.50
N ASN A 86 -35.12 15.98 -13.31
CA ASN A 86 -35.88 15.80 -12.09
C ASN A 86 -36.54 17.11 -11.63
N GLY A 87 -35.89 18.27 -11.81
CA GLY A 87 -36.47 19.59 -11.53
C GLY A 87 -37.71 19.89 -12.38
N SER A 88 -37.68 19.54 -13.67
CA SER A 88 -38.85 19.62 -14.55
C SER A 88 -39.99 18.71 -14.06
N ALA A 89 -39.69 17.47 -13.66
CA ALA A 89 -40.69 16.54 -13.14
C ALA A 89 -41.30 17.02 -11.82
N VAL A 90 -40.48 17.50 -10.88
CA VAL A 90 -40.95 18.08 -9.60
C VAL A 90 -41.91 19.24 -9.84
N SER A 91 -41.62 20.09 -10.83
CA SER A 91 -42.46 21.24 -11.18
C SER A 91 -43.80 20.79 -11.78
N ALA A 92 -43.78 19.78 -12.66
CA ALA A 92 -44.99 19.21 -13.27
C ALA A 92 -45.93 18.55 -12.25
N PHE A 93 -45.38 17.94 -11.19
CA PHE A 93 -46.16 17.31 -10.11
C PHE A 93 -46.44 18.23 -8.91
N SER A 94 -46.28 19.55 -9.05
CA SER A 94 -46.49 20.49 -7.96
C SER A 94 -47.90 20.34 -7.32
N GLY A 95 -47.94 20.31 -5.98
CA GLY A 95 -49.17 20.07 -5.21
C GLY A 95 -49.50 18.60 -4.96
N TRP A 96 -48.79 17.66 -5.59
CA TRP A 96 -48.96 16.22 -5.38
C TRP A 96 -47.90 15.65 -4.44
N ALA A 97 -48.24 14.58 -3.71
CA ALA A 97 -47.29 13.86 -2.86
C ALA A 97 -46.05 13.36 -3.66
N THR A 98 -46.23 13.05 -4.95
CA THR A 98 -45.16 12.64 -5.86
C THR A 98 -44.05 13.69 -5.98
N ALA A 99 -44.37 15.00 -6.00
CA ALA A 99 -43.34 16.04 -6.06
C ALA A 99 -42.45 16.03 -4.80
N THR A 100 -43.02 15.78 -3.62
CA THR A 100 -42.24 15.65 -2.39
C THR A 100 -41.32 14.43 -2.43
N ALA A 101 -41.81 13.29 -2.94
CA ALA A 101 -40.99 12.10 -3.12
C ALA A 101 -39.85 12.34 -4.12
N LEU A 102 -40.12 12.97 -5.26
CA LEU A 102 -39.12 13.32 -6.28
C LEU A 102 -38.04 14.27 -5.75
N LYS A 103 -38.39 15.25 -4.92
CA LYS A 103 -37.41 16.13 -4.25
C LYS A 103 -36.46 15.33 -3.35
N LYS A 104 -36.99 14.35 -2.59
CA LYS A 104 -36.16 13.49 -1.74
C LYS A 104 -35.20 12.62 -2.56
N VAL A 105 -35.68 12.08 -3.68
CA VAL A 105 -34.85 11.34 -4.63
C VAL A 105 -33.73 12.25 -5.17
N GLN A 106 -34.05 13.49 -5.56
CA GLN A 106 -33.06 14.48 -6.01
C GLN A 106 -31.97 14.72 -4.97
N THR A 107 -32.36 15.07 -3.74
CA THR A 107 -31.38 15.32 -2.67
C THR A 107 -30.47 14.12 -2.41
N THR A 108 -31.01 12.90 -2.53
CA THR A 108 -30.23 11.68 -2.38
C THR A 108 -29.24 11.51 -3.55
N TRP A 109 -29.72 11.73 -4.77
CA TRP A 109 -28.91 11.68 -5.99
C TRP A 109 -27.76 12.68 -5.95
N ASP A 110 -28.01 13.95 -5.62
CA ASP A 110 -26.99 15.00 -5.49
C ASP A 110 -25.90 14.58 -4.49
N GLY A 111 -26.33 13.98 -3.37
CA GLY A 111 -25.43 13.43 -2.35
C GLY A 111 -24.55 12.30 -2.89
N GLN A 112 -25.12 11.40 -3.70
CA GLN A 112 -24.37 10.31 -4.32
C GLN A 112 -23.36 10.81 -5.36
N VAL A 113 -23.78 11.74 -6.25
CA VAL A 113 -22.88 12.36 -7.24
C VAL A 113 -21.72 13.07 -6.56
N LYS A 114 -22.01 13.87 -5.53
CA LYS A 114 -20.97 14.57 -4.75
C LYS A 114 -20.00 13.59 -4.07
N THR A 115 -20.51 12.50 -3.53
CA THR A 115 -19.69 11.45 -2.92
C THR A 115 -18.78 10.79 -3.96
N LEU A 116 -19.30 10.48 -5.15
CA LEU A 116 -18.54 9.88 -6.24
C LEU A 116 -17.43 10.82 -6.74
N LEU A 117 -17.74 12.09 -6.99
CA LEU A 117 -16.75 13.10 -7.38
C LEU A 117 -15.64 13.24 -6.33
N GLY A 118 -16.00 13.22 -5.04
CA GLY A 118 -15.03 13.24 -3.94
C GLY A 118 -14.13 12.01 -3.92
N ARG A 119 -14.69 10.81 -4.17
CA ARG A 119 -13.91 9.56 -4.25
C ARG A 119 -12.93 9.57 -5.43
N LEU A 120 -13.39 9.96 -6.61
CA LEU A 120 -12.56 10.07 -7.81
C LEU A 120 -11.40 11.06 -7.60
N SER A 121 -11.69 12.22 -6.98
CA SER A 121 -10.65 13.22 -6.68
C SER A 121 -9.59 12.66 -5.72
N LYS A 122 -10.00 11.96 -4.67
CA LYS A 122 -9.09 11.30 -3.72
C LYS A 122 -8.24 10.21 -4.39
N GLU A 123 -8.82 9.43 -5.30
CA GLU A 123 -8.11 8.38 -6.02
C GLU A 123 -7.05 8.96 -6.96
N ARG A 124 -7.41 10.00 -7.74
CA ARG A 124 -6.46 10.77 -8.55
C ARG A 124 -5.28 11.27 -7.72
N ASP A 125 -5.56 11.88 -6.57
CA ASP A 125 -4.51 12.45 -5.71
C ASP A 125 -3.64 11.35 -5.08
N GLY A 126 -4.25 10.23 -4.67
CA GLY A 126 -3.54 9.06 -4.16
C GLY A 126 -2.61 8.42 -5.19
N LEU A 127 -3.06 8.30 -6.46
CA LEU A 127 -2.23 7.81 -7.55
C LEU A 127 -1.03 8.74 -7.81
N ARG A 128 -1.24 10.05 -7.86
CA ARG A 128 -0.16 11.04 -8.03
C ARG A 128 0.84 11.01 -6.87
N SER A 129 0.34 10.95 -5.62
CA SER A 129 1.19 10.84 -4.44
C SER A 129 2.04 9.56 -4.43
N THR A 130 1.46 8.44 -4.86
CA THR A 130 2.17 7.16 -4.98
C THR A 130 3.31 7.25 -6.01
N VAL A 131 3.07 7.88 -7.15
CA VAL A 131 4.10 8.13 -8.18
C VAL A 131 5.26 8.92 -7.60
N THR A 132 5.00 10.03 -6.93
CA THR A 132 6.04 10.86 -6.30
C THR A 132 6.82 10.07 -5.26
N THR A 133 6.14 9.34 -4.37
CA THR A 133 6.77 8.58 -3.28
C THR A 133 7.70 7.50 -3.82
N LEU A 134 7.20 6.67 -4.73
CA LEU A 134 7.99 5.56 -5.27
C LEU A 134 9.17 6.06 -6.11
N THR A 135 8.96 7.12 -6.90
CA THR A 135 10.05 7.74 -7.68
C THR A 135 11.14 8.29 -6.76
N GLY A 136 10.76 8.95 -5.66
CA GLY A 136 11.72 9.46 -4.67
C GLY A 136 12.50 8.34 -3.95
N VAL A 137 11.84 7.22 -3.63
CA VAL A 137 12.51 6.03 -3.07
C VAL A 137 13.52 5.46 -4.07
N ASP A 138 13.16 5.39 -5.35
CA ASP A 138 14.03 4.86 -6.39
C ASP A 138 15.25 5.75 -6.65
N THR A 139 15.08 7.07 -6.70
CA THR A 139 16.20 8.01 -6.84
C THR A 139 17.12 7.96 -5.63
N GLY A 140 16.57 8.00 -4.41
CA GLY A 140 17.38 7.92 -3.19
C GLY A 140 18.14 6.60 -3.06
N ARG A 141 17.54 5.48 -3.48
CA ARG A 141 18.24 4.18 -3.52
C ARG A 141 19.38 4.20 -4.55
N ARG A 142 19.15 4.79 -5.73
CA ARG A 142 20.20 4.96 -6.76
C ARG A 142 21.37 5.78 -6.22
N ASP A 143 21.11 6.91 -5.57
CA ASP A 143 22.15 7.77 -5.03
C ASP A 143 22.99 7.06 -3.97
N ARG A 144 22.35 6.30 -3.08
CA ARG A 144 23.04 5.46 -2.08
C ARG A 144 23.93 4.42 -2.73
N LEU A 145 23.45 3.74 -3.78
CA LEU A 145 24.25 2.74 -4.50
C LEU A 145 25.44 3.37 -5.20
N ASN A 146 25.26 4.52 -5.86
CA ASN A 146 26.34 5.26 -6.51
C ASN A 146 27.41 5.75 -5.52
N GLY A 147 27.02 6.01 -4.26
CA GLY A 147 27.94 6.39 -3.19
C GLY A 147 28.77 5.24 -2.62
N ILE A 148 28.43 3.98 -2.91
CA ILE A 148 29.24 2.83 -2.49
C ILE A 148 30.47 2.76 -3.39
N LYS A 149 31.64 3.14 -2.86
CA LYS A 149 32.92 2.81 -3.49
C LYS A 149 33.10 1.31 -3.43
N THR A 150 32.97 0.62 -4.56
CA THR A 150 33.39 -0.79 -4.67
C THR A 150 34.91 -0.83 -4.55
N PRO A 151 35.48 -1.44 -3.49
CA PRO A 151 36.92 -1.64 -3.43
C PRO A 151 37.33 -2.54 -4.60
N SER A 152 38.17 -2.00 -5.47
CA SER A 152 38.75 -2.71 -6.59
C SER A 152 40.00 -3.44 -6.10
N ALA A 153 40.24 -4.66 -6.58
CA ALA A 153 41.50 -5.39 -6.35
C ALA A 153 42.73 -4.61 -6.87
N PHE A 154 42.52 -3.57 -7.68
CA PHE A 154 43.57 -2.67 -8.15
C PHE A 154 43.91 -1.53 -7.19
N ASN A 155 43.11 -1.29 -6.15
CA ASN A 155 43.37 -0.23 -5.15
C ASN A 155 44.50 -0.59 -4.17
N SER A 156 44.99 -1.82 -4.19
CA SER A 156 46.07 -2.34 -3.33
C SER A 156 47.45 -2.34 -4.01
N TYR A 157 47.59 -1.75 -5.20
CA TYR A 157 48.85 -1.65 -5.93
C TYR A 157 49.40 -0.21 -6.06
N GLU A 158 48.84 0.74 -5.31
CA GLU A 158 49.43 2.08 -5.07
C GLU A 158 49.99 2.16 -3.64
#